data_AF-A0A1I0WI16-F1
#
_entry.id   AF-A0A1I0WI16-F1
#
_cell.length_a   1.000
_cell.length_b   1.000
_cell.length_c   1.000
_cell.angle_alpha   90.00
_cell.angle_beta   90.00
_cell.angle_gamma   90.00
#
_symmetry.space_group_name_H-M   'P 1'
#
loop_
_entity.id
_entity.type
_entity.pdbx_description
1 polymer ?
#
loop_
_entity_poly.entity_id
_entity_poly.type
_entity_poly.pdbx_seq_one_letter_code
_entity_poly.pdbx_strand_id
1 'polypeptide(L)'
;MKKKTTNEKQQVDEWADAKSKLLIELGQEVYLSYRRNEDFKSIVAQKGESIKELDAKIYSLLQETRQYQADVMECSCGAPITEEDVFCPECGKKTDILTEQDQQSMAVCSSCGNQVPDGADYCQACGVKMEKVYSN
;
A
#
# COMPACT_ATOMS: atom_id res chain seq x y z
N MET A 1 21.78 -11.48 -0.95
CA MET A 1 20.43 -11.08 -1.42
C MET A 1 20.23 -9.54 -1.41
N LYS A 2 21.20 -8.72 -1.85
CA LYS A 2 21.14 -7.25 -1.73
C LYS A 2 20.55 -6.50 -2.94
N LYS A 3 20.19 -7.19 -4.04
CA LYS A 3 19.77 -6.55 -5.31
C LYS A 3 18.27 -6.23 -5.40
N LYS A 4 17.42 -6.94 -4.66
CA LYS A 4 15.95 -6.84 -4.79
C LYS A 4 15.42 -5.52 -4.21
N THR A 5 15.87 -5.15 -3.01
CA THR A 5 15.44 -3.92 -2.30
C THR A 5 15.84 -2.62 -2.99
N THR A 6 16.97 -2.57 -3.70
CA THR A 6 17.36 -1.38 -4.48
C THR A 6 16.42 -1.15 -5.67
N ASN A 7 15.94 -2.22 -6.30
CA ASN A 7 15.06 -2.14 -7.47
C ASN A 7 13.63 -1.71 -7.06
N GLU A 8 13.08 -2.31 -6.00
CA GLU A 8 11.76 -1.99 -5.47
C GLU A 8 11.68 -0.51 -5.02
N LYS A 9 12.72 -0.02 -4.32
CA LYS A 9 12.80 1.39 -3.93
C LYS A 9 12.82 2.33 -5.13
N GLN A 10 13.61 2.00 -6.15
CA GLN A 10 13.68 2.79 -7.38
C GLN A 10 12.33 2.82 -8.12
N GLN A 11 11.59 1.71 -8.13
CA GLN A 11 10.24 1.66 -8.72
C GLN A 11 9.24 2.53 -7.95
N VAL A 12 9.27 2.50 -6.61
CA VAL A 12 8.41 3.38 -5.79
C VAL A 12 8.73 4.85 -6.08
N ASP A 13 10.01 5.22 -6.12
CA ASP A 13 10.44 6.59 -6.42
C ASP A 13 9.96 7.02 -7.83
N GLU A 14 10.10 6.15 -8.83
CA GLU A 14 9.64 6.41 -10.21
C GLU A 14 8.12 6.61 -10.28
N TRP A 15 7.33 5.77 -9.62
CA TRP A 15 5.88 5.91 -9.58
C TRP A 15 5.43 7.14 -8.79
N ALA A 16 6.12 7.49 -7.70
CA ALA A 16 5.84 8.70 -6.93
C ALA A 16 6.12 9.97 -7.76
N ASP A 17 7.20 9.98 -8.54
CA ASP A 17 7.50 11.05 -9.49
C ASP A 17 6.44 11.12 -10.60
N ALA A 18 6.02 9.98 -11.16
CA ALA A 18 4.96 9.92 -12.17
C ALA A 18 3.62 10.45 -11.62
N LYS A 19 3.25 10.07 -10.39
CA LYS A 19 2.06 10.59 -9.69
C LYS A 19 2.13 12.11 -9.53
N SER A 20 3.28 12.63 -9.10
CA SER A 20 3.48 14.06 -8.89
C SER A 20 3.32 14.85 -10.19
N LYS A 21 3.88 14.34 -11.30
CA LYS A 21 3.70 14.93 -12.64
C LYS A 21 2.23 14.94 -13.07
N LEU A 22 1.53 13.82 -12.91
CA LEU A 22 0.09 13.72 -13.24
C LEU A 22 -0.77 14.68 -12.42
N LEU A 23 -0.49 14.86 -11.13
CA LEU A 23 -1.20 15.82 -10.28
C LEU A 23 -1.00 17.27 -10.76
N ILE A 24 0.22 17.63 -11.15
CA ILE A 24 0.53 18.95 -11.70
C ILE A 24 -0.22 19.16 -13.02
N GLU A 25 -0.14 18.21 -13.95
CA GLU A 25 -0.83 18.28 -15.24
C GLU A 25 -2.35 18.38 -15.07
N LEU A 26 -2.93 17.56 -14.17
CA LEU A 26 -4.34 17.61 -13.84
C LEU A 26 -4.73 19.01 -13.33
N GLY A 27 -3.96 19.57 -12.40
CA GLY A 27 -4.21 20.92 -11.88
C GLY A 27 -4.14 21.99 -12.98
N GLN A 28 -3.16 21.89 -13.88
CA GLN A 28 -3.02 22.80 -15.02
C GLN A 28 -4.22 22.72 -15.96
N GLU A 29 -4.62 21.52 -16.37
CA GLU A 29 -5.74 21.31 -17.30
C GLU A 29 -7.08 21.75 -16.69
N VAL A 30 -7.35 21.37 -15.43
CA VAL A 30 -8.56 21.80 -14.71
C VAL A 30 -8.60 23.33 -14.59
N TYR A 31 -7.47 23.96 -14.25
CA TYR A 31 -7.41 25.42 -14.15
C TYR A 31 -7.65 26.11 -15.51
N LEU A 32 -7.10 25.55 -16.60
CA LEU A 32 -7.33 26.07 -17.95
C LEU A 32 -8.80 25.96 -18.35
N SER A 33 -9.45 24.81 -18.12
CA SER A 33 -10.89 24.62 -18.37
C SER A 33 -11.75 25.56 -17.52
N TYR A 34 -11.42 25.72 -16.24
CA TYR A 34 -12.10 26.68 -15.36
C TYR A 34 -12.02 28.11 -15.91
N ARG A 35 -10.84 28.56 -16.35
CA ARG A 35 -10.66 29.89 -16.94
C ARG A 35 -11.44 30.10 -18.24
N ARG A 36 -11.71 29.01 -18.98
CA ARG A 36 -12.48 29.02 -20.23
C ARG A 36 -13.96 28.78 -20.01
N ASN A 37 -14.40 28.56 -18.76
CA ASN A 37 -15.75 28.17 -18.41
C ASN A 37 -16.19 26.86 -19.13
N GLU A 38 -15.26 25.92 -19.26
CA GLU A 38 -15.45 24.59 -19.83
C GLU A 38 -15.64 23.55 -18.71
N ASP A 39 -16.38 22.46 -18.99
CA ASP A 39 -16.46 21.32 -18.08
C ASP A 39 -15.12 20.57 -18.02
N PHE A 40 -14.72 20.18 -16.81
CA PHE A 40 -13.46 19.48 -16.55
C PHE A 40 -13.68 18.11 -15.88
N LYS A 41 -14.93 17.65 -15.77
CA LYS A 41 -15.25 16.40 -15.07
C LYS A 41 -14.59 15.20 -15.72
N SER A 42 -14.52 15.18 -17.05
CA SER A 42 -13.82 14.13 -17.82
C SER A 42 -12.32 14.11 -17.55
N ILE A 43 -11.68 15.28 -17.48
CA ILE A 43 -10.25 15.44 -17.20
C ILE A 43 -9.92 14.88 -15.81
N VAL A 44 -10.72 15.26 -14.81
CA VAL A 44 -10.59 14.77 -13.44
C VAL A 44 -10.83 13.28 -13.37
N ALA A 45 -11.87 12.75 -14.04
CA ALA A 45 -12.15 11.32 -14.04
C ALA A 45 -11.00 10.52 -14.66
N GLN A 46 -10.48 10.95 -15.82
CA GLN A 46 -9.44 10.23 -16.53
C GLN A 46 -8.11 10.23 -15.75
N LYS A 47 -7.58 11.41 -15.42
CA LYS A 47 -6.28 11.49 -14.72
C LYS A 47 -6.39 11.05 -13.27
N GLY A 48 -7.56 11.26 -12.64
CA GLY A 48 -7.83 10.77 -11.29
C GLY A 48 -7.75 9.25 -11.20
N GLU A 49 -8.27 8.53 -12.19
CA GLU A 49 -8.15 7.07 -12.21
C GLU A 49 -6.68 6.62 -12.35
N SER A 50 -5.91 7.27 -13.22
CA SER A 50 -4.47 6.97 -13.35
C SER A 50 -3.69 7.24 -12.05
N ILE A 51 -4.05 8.29 -11.30
CA ILE A 51 -3.45 8.58 -10.00
C ILE A 51 -3.82 7.49 -8.98
N LYS A 52 -5.08 7.07 -8.92
CA LYS A 52 -5.54 5.97 -8.04
C LYS A 52 -4.81 4.65 -8.33
N GLU A 53 -4.55 4.35 -9.59
CA GLU A 53 -3.78 3.16 -9.97
C GLU A 53 -2.33 3.23 -9.48
N LEU A 54 -1.69 4.40 -9.57
CA LEU A 54 -0.33 4.59 -9.04
C LEU A 54 -0.29 4.46 -7.52
N ASP A 55 -1.28 5.02 -6.83
CA ASP A 55 -1.40 4.89 -5.36
C ASP A 55 -1.53 3.42 -4.94
N ALA A 56 -2.38 2.65 -5.63
CA ALA A 56 -2.52 1.22 -5.39
C ALA A 56 -1.21 0.45 -5.62
N LYS A 57 -0.49 0.73 -6.72
CA LYS A 57 0.80 0.09 -7.05
C LYS A 57 1.87 0.40 -6.01
N ILE A 58 2.02 1.68 -5.64
CA ILE A 58 2.97 2.12 -4.62
C ILE A 58 2.66 1.42 -3.29
N TYR A 59 1.39 1.41 -2.89
CA TYR A 59 0.97 0.78 -1.65
C TYR A 59 1.27 -0.73 -1.65
N SER A 60 0.91 -1.47 -2.71
CA SER A 60 1.16 -2.92 -2.80
C SER A 60 2.65 -3.24 -2.68
N LEU A 61 3.50 -2.52 -3.41
CA LEU A 61 4.94 -2.78 -3.40
C LEU A 61 5.55 -2.49 -2.02
N LEU A 62 5.11 -1.41 -1.35
CA LEU A 62 5.56 -1.09 0.02
C LEU A 62 5.09 -2.13 1.05
N GLN A 63 3.90 -2.71 0.87
CA GLN A 63 3.40 -3.78 1.75
C GLN A 63 4.20 -5.07 1.56
N GLU A 64 4.50 -5.47 0.32
CA GLU A 64 5.33 -6.64 0.03
C GLU A 64 6.73 -6.51 0.66
N THR A 65 7.35 -5.32 0.57
CA THR A 65 8.64 -5.07 1.25
C THR A 65 8.52 -5.12 2.77
N ARG A 66 7.38 -4.69 3.35
CA ARG A 66 7.15 -4.73 4.81
C ARG A 66 6.89 -6.16 5.31
N GLN A 67 6.06 -6.95 4.62
CA GLN A 67 5.81 -8.35 4.96
C GLN A 67 7.11 -9.17 4.97
N TYR A 68 7.97 -8.98 3.96
CA TYR A 68 9.28 -9.63 3.93
C TYR A 68 10.17 -9.27 5.13
N GLN A 69 10.02 -8.07 5.71
CA GLN A 69 10.72 -7.65 6.93
C GLN A 69 10.05 -8.17 8.21
N ALA A 70 8.74 -8.46 8.18
CA ALA A 70 8.02 -9.07 9.29
C ALA A 70 8.31 -10.58 9.40
N ASP A 71 8.40 -11.28 8.28
CA ASP A 71 8.75 -12.72 8.22
C ASP A 71 10.16 -13.02 8.75
N VAL A 72 11.03 -12.01 8.77
CA VAL A 72 12.41 -12.10 9.29
C VAL A 72 12.55 -11.17 10.49
N MET A 73 12.16 -11.67 11.66
CA MET A 73 12.40 -11.03 12.95
C MET A 73 13.86 -11.22 13.37
N GLU A 74 14.36 -10.38 14.27
CA GLU A 74 15.73 -10.50 14.80
C GLU A 74 15.65 -10.80 16.30
N CYS A 75 16.27 -11.90 16.72
CA CYS A 75 16.40 -12.22 18.14
C CYS A 75 17.28 -11.17 18.82
N SER A 76 17.14 -10.98 20.13
CA SER A 76 18.03 -10.11 20.92
C SER A 76 19.54 -10.42 20.80
N CYS A 77 19.91 -11.58 20.25
CA CYS A 77 21.30 -11.93 19.96
C CYS A 77 21.78 -11.53 18.55
N GLY A 78 20.92 -10.91 17.72
CA GLY A 78 21.21 -10.53 16.33
C GLY A 78 21.01 -11.63 15.29
N ALA A 79 20.42 -12.77 15.68
CA ALA A 79 20.13 -13.86 14.75
C ALA A 79 18.75 -13.66 14.10
N PRO A 80 18.60 -13.87 12.78
CA PRO A 80 17.29 -13.88 12.14
C PRO A 80 16.46 -15.06 12.64
N ILE A 81 15.19 -14.82 12.92
CA ILE A 81 14.18 -15.78 13.38
C ILE A 81 12.89 -15.54 12.59
N THR A 82 12.09 -16.57 12.36
CA THR A 82 10.78 -16.47 11.69
C THR A 82 9.63 -16.54 12.70
N GLU A 83 8.40 -16.33 12.23
CA GLU A 83 7.18 -16.49 13.06
C GLU A 83 6.99 -17.93 13.60
N GLU A 84 7.62 -18.92 12.96
CA GLU A 84 7.56 -20.33 13.34
C GLU A 84 8.62 -20.69 14.42
N ASP A 85 9.65 -19.86 14.58
CA ASP A 85 10.77 -20.13 15.49
C ASP A 85 10.37 -19.86 16.94
N VAL A 86 9.90 -20.88 17.66
CA VAL A 86 9.58 -20.80 19.10
C VAL A 86 10.84 -20.50 19.95
N PHE A 87 12.01 -20.89 19.46
CA PHE A 87 13.31 -20.62 20.07
C PHE A 87 14.30 -20.17 19.00
N CYS A 88 15.16 -19.21 19.33
CA CYS A 88 16.23 -18.78 18.45
C CYS A 88 17.21 -19.93 18.17
N PRO A 89 17.48 -20.28 16.90
CA PRO A 89 18.35 -21.42 16.55
C PRO A 89 19.82 -21.19 16.94
N GLU A 90 20.26 -19.94 17.10
CA GLU A 90 21.64 -19.58 17.41
C GLU A 90 21.91 -19.44 18.92
N CYS A 91 20.98 -18.84 19.68
CA CYS A 91 21.19 -18.58 21.11
C CYS A 91 20.27 -19.37 22.04
N GLY A 92 19.31 -20.13 21.50
CA GLY A 92 18.36 -20.96 22.27
C GLY A 92 17.32 -20.18 23.09
N LYS A 93 17.31 -18.85 23.00
CA LYS A 93 16.37 -18.01 23.75
C LYS A 93 14.97 -18.11 23.14
N LYS A 94 13.95 -18.21 23.99
CA LYS A 94 12.56 -18.21 23.55
C LYS A 94 12.24 -16.88 22.87
N THR A 95 11.53 -16.94 21.76
CA THR A 95 11.15 -15.77 20.97
C THR A 95 9.81 -15.20 21.50
N ASP A 96 9.71 -13.88 21.57
CA ASP A 96 8.47 -13.18 21.98
C ASP A 96 7.63 -12.86 20.75
N ILE A 97 7.23 -13.90 20.01
CA ILE A 97 6.43 -13.76 18.78
C ILE A 97 4.96 -13.64 19.18
N LEU A 98 4.34 -12.51 18.81
CA LEU A 98 2.90 -12.30 18.95
C LEU A 98 2.19 -13.27 18.00
N THR A 99 1.51 -14.28 18.57
CA THR A 99 0.78 -15.30 17.80
C THR A 99 -0.57 -14.76 17.34
N GLU A 100 -0.82 -14.83 16.03
CA GLU A 100 -2.07 -14.99 15.25
C GLU A 100 -3.45 -14.47 15.74
N GLN A 101 -3.57 -13.75 16.86
CA GLN A 101 -4.87 -13.40 17.46
C GLN A 101 -5.48 -12.09 16.94
N ASP A 102 -4.81 -11.35 16.05
CA ASP A 102 -5.39 -10.19 15.37
C ASP A 102 -5.77 -10.55 13.93
N GLN A 103 -6.54 -11.63 13.73
CA GLN A 103 -7.26 -11.86 12.47
C GLN A 103 -8.37 -10.83 12.33
N GLN A 104 -7.98 -9.59 12.03
CA GLN A 104 -8.89 -8.60 11.49
C GLN A 104 -9.43 -9.14 10.18
N SER A 105 -10.75 -9.24 10.05
CA SER A 105 -11.37 -9.54 8.77
C SER A 105 -10.88 -8.53 7.73
N MET A 106 -10.63 -8.99 6.50
CA MET A 106 -10.18 -8.14 5.41
C MET A 106 -11.23 -8.14 4.31
N ALA A 107 -11.55 -6.96 3.78
CA ALA A 107 -12.36 -6.77 2.59
C ALA A 107 -11.49 -6.46 1.38
N VAL A 108 -11.95 -6.82 0.18
CA VAL A 108 -11.26 -6.47 -1.08
C VAL A 108 -11.83 -5.16 -1.62
N CYS A 109 -10.97 -4.19 -1.89
CA CYS A 109 -11.37 -2.94 -2.52
C CYS A 109 -11.87 -3.20 -3.96
N SER A 110 -13.12 -2.83 -4.25
CA SER A 110 -13.72 -2.99 -5.59
C SER A 110 -13.07 -2.08 -6.65
N SER A 111 -12.39 -1.01 -6.23
CA SER A 111 -11.75 -0.08 -7.16
C SER A 111 -10.31 -0.45 -7.52
N CYS A 112 -9.52 -0.99 -6.58
CA CYS A 112 -8.09 -1.23 -6.82
C CYS A 112 -7.64 -2.67 -6.52
N GLY A 113 -8.51 -3.51 -5.94
CA GLY A 113 -8.23 -4.91 -5.67
C GLY A 113 -7.40 -5.18 -4.40
N ASN A 114 -6.91 -4.16 -3.70
CA ASN A 114 -6.13 -4.34 -2.47
C ASN A 114 -7.01 -4.82 -1.30
N GLN A 115 -6.40 -5.61 -0.41
CA GLN A 115 -7.01 -5.95 0.87
C GLN A 115 -7.02 -4.74 1.80
N VAL A 116 -8.16 -4.52 2.45
CA VAL A 116 -8.43 -3.41 3.36
C VAL A 116 -9.02 -4.00 4.64
N PRO A 117 -8.60 -3.56 5.84
CA PRO A 117 -9.24 -3.97 7.08
C PRO A 117 -10.75 -3.74 7.04
N ASP A 118 -11.50 -4.74 7.46
CA ASP A 118 -12.94 -4.67 7.55
C ASP A 118 -13.37 -3.58 8.54
N GLY A 119 -14.42 -2.85 8.17
CA GLY A 119 -14.85 -1.65 8.88
C GLY A 119 -14.09 -0.35 8.55
N ALA A 120 -13.05 -0.38 7.71
CA ALA A 120 -12.42 0.86 7.22
C ALA A 120 -13.37 1.67 6.34
N ASP A 121 -13.47 2.98 6.56
CA ASP A 121 -14.32 3.85 5.75
C ASP A 121 -13.75 4.13 4.35
N TYR A 122 -12.42 4.06 4.19
CA TYR A 122 -11.70 4.31 2.94
C TYR A 122 -10.59 3.28 2.71
N CYS A 123 -10.34 2.96 1.44
CA CYS A 123 -9.22 2.12 1.05
C CYS A 123 -7.90 2.86 1.29
N GLN A 124 -7.03 2.29 2.14
CA GLN A 124 -5.70 2.84 2.42
C GLN A 124 -4.72 2.78 1.23
N ALA A 125 -5.08 2.04 0.16
CA ALA A 125 -4.28 1.94 -1.04
C ALA A 125 -4.64 3.00 -2.10
N CYS A 126 -5.92 3.24 -2.39
CA CYS A 126 -6.35 4.15 -3.46
C CYS A 126 -7.29 5.28 -3.02
N GLY A 127 -7.65 5.35 -1.73
CA GLY A 127 -8.50 6.40 -1.17
C GLY A 127 -9.98 6.32 -1.52
N VAL A 128 -10.43 5.31 -2.27
CA VAL A 128 -11.87 5.13 -2.55
C VAL A 128 -12.62 4.81 -1.26
N LYS A 129 -13.86 5.30 -1.15
CA LYS A 129 -14.74 4.96 -0.04
C LYS A 129 -15.13 3.49 -0.12
N MET A 130 -15.07 2.79 1.01
CA MET A 130 -15.50 1.40 1.11
C MET A 130 -17.02 1.31 1.27
N GLU A 131 -17.64 0.34 0.58
CA GLU A 131 -19.05 0.03 0.78
C GLU A 131 -19.19 -0.82 2.05
N LYS A 132 -20.00 -0.34 3.01
CA LYS A 132 -20.28 -1.10 4.23
C LYS A 132 -21.24 -2.22 3.90
N VAL A 133 -20.75 -3.45 3.84
CA VAL A 133 -21.62 -4.63 3.78
C VAL A 133 -22.18 -4.83 5.19
N TYR A 134 -23.39 -4.33 5.45
CA TYR A 134 -24.10 -4.71 6.67
C TYR A 134 -24.48 -6.18 6.53
N SER A 135 -23.77 -7.06 7.25
CA SER A 135 -24.22 -8.43 7.46
C SER A 135 -25.49 -8.36 8.31
N ASN A 136 -26.66 -8.51 7.66
CA ASN A 136 -27.95 -8.70 8.31
C ASN A 136 -28.06 -10.08 8.96
#